data_AF-W4VLI5-F1
#
_entry.id   AF-W4VLI5-F1
#
_cell.length_a   1.000
_cell.length_b   1.000
_cell.length_c   1.000
_cell.angle_alpha   90.00
_cell.angle_beta   90.00
_cell.angle_gamma   90.00
#
_symmetry.space_group_name_H-M   'P 1'
#
loop_
_entity.id
_entity.type
_entity.pdbx_description
1 polymer ?
#
loop_
_entity_poly.entity_id
_entity_poly.type
_entity_poly.pdbx_seq_one_letter_code
_entity_poly.pdbx_strand_id
1 'polypeptide(L)'
;MPPLLKAIPEKTYYMSKETYDLFEEEDKHIAYALDTIQRAVDNYIAQKKELPIIDYDPYRKVSMHKLEQLKLIDERPEMEFYITDEEQLVTTVKPK
;
A
#
# COMPACT_ATOMS: atom_id res chain seq x y z
N MET A 1 -18.70 -22.60 18.83
CA MET A 1 -18.73 -22.77 17.36
C MET A 1 -18.25 -21.47 16.76
N PRO A 2 -17.09 -21.40 16.09
CA PRO A 2 -16.57 -20.15 15.56
C PRO A 2 -17.31 -19.79 14.27
N PRO A 3 -17.71 -18.53 14.03
CA PRO A 3 -18.18 -18.13 12.72
C PRO A 3 -16.98 -18.05 11.76
N LEU A 4 -16.97 -18.92 10.75
CA LEU A 4 -16.18 -18.73 9.54
C LEU A 4 -16.74 -17.51 8.81
N LEU A 5 -15.98 -16.42 8.76
CA LEU A 5 -16.21 -15.35 7.80
C LEU A 5 -15.13 -15.45 6.74
N LYS A 6 -15.48 -16.11 5.63
CA LYS A 6 -14.83 -15.92 4.34
C LYS A 6 -15.14 -14.47 3.92
N ALA A 7 -14.35 -13.52 4.38
CA ALA A 7 -14.40 -12.16 3.85
C ALA A 7 -13.70 -12.20 2.49
N ILE A 8 -14.51 -12.33 1.43
CA ILE A 8 -14.09 -11.97 0.08
C ILE A 8 -14.40 -10.47 0.00
N PRO A 9 -13.41 -9.56 -0.07
CA PRO A 9 -13.72 -8.14 -0.23
C PRO A 9 -14.30 -7.90 -1.63
N GLU A 10 -15.61 -7.75 -1.64
CA GLU A 10 -16.49 -7.42 -2.76
C GLU A 10 -16.51 -5.90 -2.91
N LYS A 11 -15.42 -5.28 -3.37
CA LYS A 11 -15.42 -3.91 -3.94
C LYS A 11 -14.15 -3.57 -4.69
N THR A 12 -14.22 -3.80 -5.99
CA THR A 12 -13.55 -3.04 -7.04
C THR A 12 -14.08 -1.59 -7.08
N TYR A 13 -13.26 -0.71 -7.69
CA TYR A 13 -13.59 0.59 -8.33
C TYR A 13 -13.25 1.91 -7.58
N TYR A 14 -12.89 3.04 -8.21
CA TYR A 14 -12.98 3.51 -9.61
C TYR A 14 -11.94 4.61 -9.92
N MET A 15 -11.57 4.70 -11.21
CA MET A 15 -11.10 5.90 -11.93
C MET A 15 -11.59 7.22 -11.36
N SER A 16 -10.70 8.21 -11.28
CA SER A 16 -11.10 9.62 -11.28
C SER A 16 -11.38 10.05 -12.72
N LYS A 17 -12.64 10.44 -12.98
CA LYS A 17 -13.07 11.05 -14.24
C LYS A 17 -12.52 12.46 -14.32
N GLU A 18 -11.46 12.67 -15.08
CA GLU A 18 -11.17 13.92 -15.81
C GLU A 18 -9.86 13.71 -16.58
N THR A 19 -9.98 13.54 -17.89
CA THR A 19 -8.90 13.39 -18.89
C THR A 19 -8.64 11.94 -19.31
N TYR A 20 -9.20 11.68 -20.48
CA TYR A 20 -9.00 10.53 -21.33
C TYR A 20 -7.72 10.82 -22.12
N ASP A 21 -6.54 10.47 -21.60
CA ASP A 21 -5.33 10.41 -22.43
C ASP A 21 -4.51 9.24 -21.93
N LEU A 22 -4.40 8.20 -22.76
CA LEU A 22 -3.51 7.05 -22.71
C LEU A 22 -3.15 6.46 -21.32
N PHE A 23 -3.36 5.15 -21.15
CA PHE A 23 -2.56 4.39 -20.19
C PHE A 23 -1.09 4.41 -20.65
N GLU A 24 -0.39 5.53 -20.42
CA GLU A 24 1.04 5.66 -20.64
C GLU A 24 1.76 4.78 -19.63
N GLU A 25 3.02 4.46 -19.93
CA GLU A 25 3.85 3.54 -19.14
C GLU A 25 3.82 3.86 -17.64
N GLU A 26 3.59 5.14 -17.28
CA GLU A 26 3.38 5.69 -15.93
C GLU A 26 2.44 4.88 -15.02
N ASP A 27 1.23 4.52 -15.48
CA ASP A 27 0.27 3.79 -14.64
C ASP A 27 0.72 2.34 -14.34
N LYS A 28 1.50 1.72 -15.25
CA LYS A 28 2.05 0.38 -14.98
C LYS A 28 3.09 0.44 -13.88
N HIS A 29 3.88 1.50 -13.83
CA HIS A 29 4.87 1.70 -12.78
C HIS A 29 4.19 1.85 -11.41
N ILE A 30 3.05 2.55 -11.36
CA ILE A 30 2.25 2.69 -10.14
C ILE A 30 1.75 1.34 -9.64
N ALA A 31 1.16 0.52 -10.52
CA ALA A 31 0.68 -0.81 -10.16
C ALA A 31 1.82 -1.73 -9.67
N TYR A 32 2.96 -1.71 -10.35
CA TYR A 32 4.14 -2.48 -9.96
C TYR A 32 4.72 -2.02 -8.61
N ALA A 33 4.81 -0.71 -8.41
CA ALA A 33 5.27 -0.14 -7.15
C ALA A 33 4.31 -0.49 -6.00
N LEU A 34 2.99 -0.38 -6.21
CA LEU A 34 1.98 -0.79 -5.24
C LEU A 34 2.15 -2.24 -4.80
N ASP A 35 2.26 -3.18 -5.75
CA ASP A 35 2.47 -4.60 -5.44
C ASP A 35 3.77 -4.82 -4.67
N THR A 36 4.85 -4.17 -5.10
CA THR A 36 6.16 -4.25 -4.45
C THR A 36 6.10 -3.75 -3.00
N ILE A 37 5.50 -2.58 -2.77
CA ILE A 37 5.36 -2.00 -1.44
C ILE A 37 4.40 -2.85 -0.60
N GLN A 38 3.29 -3.34 -1.13
CA GLN A 38 2.36 -4.21 -0.43
C GLN A 38 3.07 -5.48 0.08
N ARG A 39 3.86 -6.13 -0.78
CA ARG A 39 4.65 -7.31 -0.40
C ARG A 39 5.71 -6.97 0.64
N ALA A 40 6.38 -5.83 0.51
CA ALA A 40 7.36 -5.37 1.50
C ALA A 40 6.69 -5.10 2.87
N VAL A 41 5.53 -4.46 2.88
CA VAL A 41 4.74 -4.21 4.08
C VAL A 41 4.33 -5.52 4.76
N ASP A 42 3.81 -6.48 3.99
CA ASP A 42 3.41 -7.78 4.51
C ASP A 42 4.59 -8.54 5.14
N ASN A 43 5.75 -8.54 4.46
CA ASN A 43 6.98 -9.13 5.00
C ASN A 43 7.50 -8.41 6.26
N TYR A 44 7.34 -7.09 6.33
CA TYR A 44 7.69 -6.32 7.53
C TYR A 44 6.79 -6.73 8.71
N ILE A 45 5.48 -6.81 8.48
CA ILE A 45 4.49 -7.24 9.49
C ILE A 45 4.77 -8.68 9.92
N ALA A 46 5.08 -9.58 9.00
CA ALA A 46 5.40 -10.97 9.33
C ALA A 46 6.63 -11.08 10.26
N GLN A 47 7.63 -10.21 10.08
CA GLN A 47 8.87 -10.22 10.88
C GLN A 47 8.77 -9.44 12.19
N LYS A 48 8.17 -8.25 12.16
CA LYS A 48 8.13 -7.31 13.30
C LYS A 48 6.80 -7.34 14.05
N LYS A 49 5.75 -7.90 13.47
CA LYS A 49 4.35 -7.82 13.94
C LYS A 49 3.84 -6.40 14.13
N GLU A 50 4.42 -5.46 13.39
CA GLU A 50 4.11 -4.04 13.44
C GLU A 50 3.95 -3.49 12.02
N LEU A 51 3.18 -2.40 11.89
CA LEU A 51 3.03 -1.71 10.61
C LEU A 51 4.29 -0.86 10.32
N PRO A 52 4.84 -0.89 9.10
CA PRO A 52 5.95 -0.05 8.69
C PRO A 52 5.49 1.38 8.38
N ILE A 53 4.75 2.01 9.29
CA ILE A 53 4.25 3.38 9.15
C ILE A 53 5.12 4.38 9.92
N ILE A 54 5.04 5.65 9.54
CA ILE A 54 5.63 6.75 10.31
C ILE A 54 4.86 6.88 11.62
N ASP A 55 5.59 6.83 12.72
CA ASP A 55 5.03 6.98 14.07
C ASP A 55 4.41 8.38 14.22
N TYR A 56 3.25 8.46 14.87
CA TYR A 56 2.46 9.69 15.04
C TYR A 56 1.86 10.31 13.76
N ASP A 57 1.97 9.66 12.60
CA ASP A 57 1.33 10.14 11.38
C ASP A 57 -0.16 9.75 11.33
N PRO A 58 -1.11 10.71 11.30
CA PRO A 58 -2.54 10.41 11.29
C PRO A 58 -3.00 9.73 10.00
N TYR A 59 -2.21 9.85 8.91
CA TYR A 59 -2.50 9.25 7.61
C TYR A 59 -1.86 7.86 7.43
N ARG A 60 -1.13 7.38 8.45
CA ARG A 60 -0.44 6.07 8.43
C ARG A 60 0.43 5.91 7.19
N LYS A 61 1.18 6.97 6.86
CA LYS A 61 2.13 6.96 5.75
C LYS A 61 3.17 5.86 5.95
N VAL A 62 3.40 5.06 4.92
CA VAL A 62 4.42 4.00 4.90
C VAL A 62 5.79 4.65 5.03
N SER A 63 6.57 4.18 6.00
CA SER A 63 7.95 4.59 6.21
C SER A 63 8.86 3.75 5.33
N MET A 64 9.30 4.34 4.21
CA MET A 64 10.29 3.72 3.32
C MET A 64 11.55 3.32 4.08
N HIS A 65 11.96 4.14 5.06
CA HIS A 65 13.15 3.85 5.87
C HIS A 65 13.03 2.52 6.63
N LYS A 66 11.84 2.18 7.16
CA LYS A 66 11.58 0.90 7.84
C LYS A 66 11.70 -0.28 6.87
N LEU A 67 11.24 -0.12 5.63
CA LEU A 67 11.34 -1.15 4.59
C LEU A 67 12.77 -1.31 4.07
N GLU A 68 13.48 -0.20 3.85
CA GLU A 68 14.89 -0.14 3.43
C GLU A 68 15.81 -0.83 4.46
N GLN A 69 15.57 -0.61 5.76
CA GLN A 69 16.35 -1.25 6.83
C GLN A 69 16.32 -2.78 6.79
N LEU A 70 15.22 -3.36 6.31
CA LEU A 70 15.07 -4.81 6.14
C LEU A 70 15.36 -5.27 4.70
N LYS A 71 15.81 -4.37 3.82
CA LYS A 71 16.01 -4.62 2.39
C LYS A 71 14.79 -5.24 1.71
N LEU A 72 13.60 -4.81 2.11
CA LEU A 72 12.33 -5.29 1.55
C LEU A 72 11.95 -4.60 0.24
N ILE A 73 12.58 -3.45 -0.02
CA ILE A 73 12.49 -2.70 -1.27
C ILE A 73 13.90 -2.51 -1.82
N ASP A 74 14.02 -2.60 -3.15
CA ASP A 74 15.28 -2.41 -3.87
C ASP A 74 15.41 -0.95 -4.35
N GLU A 75 14.30 -0.41 -4.82
CA GLU A 75 14.13 0.97 -5.27
C GLU A 75 13.19 1.72 -4.33
N ARG A 76 13.50 2.99 -4.08
CA ARG A 76 12.60 3.90 -3.38
C ARG A 76 11.76 4.64 -4.40
N PRO A 77 10.47 4.31 -4.57
CA PRO A 77 9.59 5.05 -5.46
C PRO A 77 9.51 6.52 -5.03
N GLU A 78 9.45 7.44 -5.99
CA GLU A 78 9.27 8.89 -5.74
C GLU A 78 7.87 9.23 -5.21
N MET A 79 6.98 8.23 -5.19
CA MET A 79 5.60 8.34 -4.71
C MET A 79 5.46 8.02 -3.23
N GLU A 80 4.44 8.60 -2.61
CA GLU A 80 4.10 8.32 -1.21
C GLU A 80 3.04 7.22 -1.14
N PHE A 81 3.19 6.34 -0.14
CA PHE A 81 2.27 5.23 0.11
C PHE A 81 1.69 5.36 1.51
N TYR A 82 0.45 4.94 1.68
CA TYR A 82 -0.32 5.03 2.92
C TYR A 82 -0.97 3.70 3.22
N ILE A 83 -1.13 3.36 4.49
CA ILE A 83 -1.81 2.13 4.92
C ILE A 83 -3.21 2.46 5.44
N THR A 84 -4.21 1.81 4.85
CA THR A 84 -5.60 1.90 5.31
C THR A 84 -5.83 1.13 6.61
N ASP A 85 -6.71 1.63 7.48
CA ASP A 85 -6.97 1.03 8.80
C ASP A 85 -7.76 -0.28 8.72
N GLU A 86 -8.71 -0.38 7.79
CA GLU A 86 -9.63 -1.53 7.73
C GLU A 86 -8.98 -2.82 7.21
N GLU A 87 -8.09 -2.74 6.22
CA GLU A 87 -7.56 -3.93 5.54
C GLU A 87 -6.02 -3.99 5.47
N GLN A 88 -5.32 -3.05 6.11
CA GLN A 88 -3.85 -2.93 6.00
C GLN A 88 -3.36 -2.85 4.54
N LEU A 89 -4.24 -2.36 3.65
CA LEU A 89 -3.93 -2.19 2.23
C LEU A 89 -3.15 -0.92 2.01
N VAL A 90 -2.15 -1.02 1.14
CA VAL A 90 -1.32 0.08 0.69
C VAL A 90 -2.03 0.82 -0.43
N THR A 91 -2.07 2.14 -0.32
CA THR A 91 -2.62 3.05 -1.32
C THR A 91 -1.67 4.21 -1.58
N THR A 92 -1.64 4.70 -2.81
CA THR A 92 -0.94 5.95 -3.18
C THR A 92 -1.81 7.18 -2.95
N VAL A 93 -3.11 6.99 -2.73
CA VAL A 93 -4.06 8.07 -2.47
C VAL A 93 -4.10 8.38 -0.98
N LYS A 94 -3.89 9.64 -0.63
CA LYS A 94 -3.94 10.07 0.77
C LYS A 94 -5.35 9.86 1.34
N PRO A 95 -5.52 9.13 2.46
CA PRO A 95 -6.82 8.98 3.10
C PRO A 95 -7.33 10.35 3.59
N LYS A 96 -8.63 10.62 3.39
CA LYS A 96 -9.28 11.90 3.71
C LYS A 96 -9.85 11.92 5.13
#